data_AF-A0A2U9P0M1-F1
#
_entry.id   AF-A0A2U9P0M1-F1
#
_cell.length_a   1.000
_cell.length_b   1.000
_cell.length_c   1.000
_cell.angle_alpha   90.00
_cell.angle_beta   90.00
_cell.angle_gamma   90.00
#
_symmetry.space_group_name_H-M   'P 1'
#
loop_
_entity.id
_entity.type
_entity.pdbx_description
1 polymer ?
#
loop_
_entity_poly.entity_id
_entity_poly.type
_entity_poly.pdbx_seq_one_letter_code
_entity_poly.pdbx_strand_id
1 'polypeptide(L)'
;MSALNFSRYILECDGCKKRHGDPHGHNSSQEARIAAYIDGWRFPSMIKSDGSIGSRTNDVCADCMTTWAPRQWATGRGSGRRLSVDQAPRAEGEADK
;
A
#
# COMPACT_ATOMS: atom_id res chain seq x y z
N MET A 1 4.27 -31.90 5.10
CA MET A 1 3.70 -30.86 5.98
C MET A 1 3.48 -29.61 5.14
N SER A 2 2.24 -29.20 4.91
CA SER A 2 1.95 -27.96 4.18
C SER A 2 2.14 -26.77 5.13
N ALA A 3 3.05 -25.85 4.81
CA ALA A 3 3.22 -24.63 5.59
C ALA A 3 1.99 -23.73 5.39
N LEU A 4 1.33 -23.36 6.48
CA LEU A 4 0.30 -22.32 6.47
C LEU A 4 1.00 -20.96 6.35
N ASN A 5 0.83 -20.29 5.19
CA ASN A 5 1.33 -18.94 5.00
C ASN A 5 0.27 -17.93 5.44
N PHE A 6 0.55 -17.19 6.52
CA PHE A 6 -0.28 -16.06 6.95
C PHE A 6 0.22 -14.78 6.29
N SER A 7 -0.55 -14.25 5.33
CA SER A 7 -0.28 -12.94 4.73
C SER A 7 -1.02 -11.85 5.50
N ARG A 8 -0.30 -10.84 5.98
CA ARG A 8 -0.88 -9.55 6.38
C ARG A 8 -0.59 -8.51 5.32
N TYR A 9 -1.47 -7.53 5.21
CA TYR A 9 -1.40 -6.47 4.23
C TYR A 9 -1.01 -5.16 4.90
N ILE A 10 0.04 -4.54 4.39
CA ILE A 10 0.46 -3.17 4.69
C ILE A 10 0.31 -2.33 3.42
N LEU A 11 -0.08 -1.07 3.58
CA LEU A 11 -0.10 -0.11 2.48
C LEU A 11 1.14 0.77 2.52
N GLU A 12 1.67 1.09 1.34
CA GLU A 12 2.82 1.97 1.18
C GLU A 12 2.39 3.17 0.31
N CYS A 13 2.66 4.38 0.79
CA CYS A 13 2.37 5.61 0.06
C CYS A 13 3.25 5.69 -1.19
N ASP A 14 2.64 5.90 -2.36
CA ASP A 14 3.35 6.02 -3.62
C ASP A 14 4.27 7.26 -3.66
N GLY A 15 3.95 8.30 -2.88
CA GLY A 15 4.72 9.55 -2.79
C GLY A 15 5.93 9.48 -1.87
N CYS A 16 5.68 9.28 -0.58
CA CYS A 16 6.71 9.37 0.46
C CYS A 16 7.12 8.02 1.05
N LYS A 17 6.57 6.89 0.58
CA LYS A 17 6.87 5.54 1.09
C LYS A 17 6.49 5.30 2.55
N LYS A 18 5.72 6.22 3.16
CA LYS A 18 5.08 6.02 4.47
C LYS A 18 4.25 4.74 4.44
N ARG A 19 4.32 3.96 5.51
CA ARG A 19 3.58 2.71 5.65
C ARG A 19 2.37 2.89 6.55
N HIS A 20 1.32 2.11 6.28
CA HIS A 20 0.10 2.05 7.07
C HIS A 20 -0.23 0.58 7.38
N GLY A 21 -0.50 0.32 8.66
CA GLY A 21 -0.70 -1.03 9.19
C GLY A 21 0.55 -1.62 9.88
N ASP A 22 1.73 -1.01 9.79
CA ASP A 22 2.90 -1.50 10.52
C ASP A 22 2.69 -1.46 12.06
N PRO A 23 3.21 -2.44 12.83
CA PRO A 23 3.92 -3.66 12.38
C PRO A 23 3.00 -4.87 12.12
N HIS A 24 1.71 -4.78 12.45
CA HIS A 24 0.81 -5.93 12.52
C HIS A 24 0.08 -6.26 11.21
N GLY A 25 -0.04 -5.28 10.32
CA GLY A 25 -0.80 -5.31 9.08
C GLY A 25 -2.29 -5.63 9.27
N HIS A 26 -2.98 -5.83 8.15
CA HIS A 26 -4.41 -6.18 8.12
C HIS A 26 -4.63 -7.59 7.55
N ASN A 27 -5.79 -8.19 7.82
CA ASN A 27 -6.11 -9.54 7.34
C ASN A 27 -6.42 -9.57 5.85
N SER A 28 -6.79 -8.43 5.27
CA SER A 28 -7.06 -8.32 3.84
C SER A 28 -6.62 -6.96 3.28
N SER A 29 -6.38 -6.92 1.97
CA SER A 29 -6.09 -5.66 1.28
C SER A 29 -7.24 -4.66 1.30
N GLN A 30 -8.49 -5.14 1.39
CA GLN A 30 -9.66 -4.28 1.50
C GLN A 30 -9.73 -3.63 2.88
N GLU A 31 -9.50 -4.41 3.94
CA GLU A 31 -9.42 -3.91 5.32
C GLU A 31 -8.32 -2.86 5.46
N ALA A 32 -7.13 -3.11 4.91
CA ALA A 32 -6.04 -2.14 4.90
C ALA A 32 -6.44 -0.82 4.22
N ARG A 33 -7.10 -0.90 3.06
CA ARG A 33 -7.57 0.31 2.34
C ARG A 33 -8.66 1.06 3.08
N ILE A 34 -9.60 0.35 3.72
CA ILE A 34 -10.65 0.99 4.52
C ILE A 34 -10.03 1.71 5.73
N ALA A 35 -9.15 1.04 6.46
CA ALA A 35 -8.46 1.63 7.61
C ALA A 35 -7.64 2.87 7.20
N ALA A 36 -6.85 2.77 6.12
CA ALA A 36 -6.10 3.91 5.62
C ALA A 36 -7.01 5.06 5.14
N TYR A 37 -8.17 4.76 4.53
CA TYR A 37 -9.13 5.78 4.11
C TYR A 37 -9.67 6.60 5.28
N ILE A 38 -9.98 5.90 6.39
CA ILE A 38 -10.40 6.51 7.66
C ILE A 38 -9.30 7.44 8.19
N ASP A 39 -8.03 7.01 8.07
CA ASP A 39 -6.84 7.80 8.44
C ASP A 39 -6.45 8.88 7.40
N GLY A 40 -7.36 9.20 6.48
CA GLY A 40 -7.20 10.30 5.53
C GLY A 40 -6.42 9.97 4.25
N TRP A 41 -6.05 8.71 4.03
CA TRP A 41 -5.44 8.30 2.77
C TRP A 41 -6.46 8.36 1.62
N ARG A 42 -5.96 8.61 0.41
CA ARG A 42 -6.77 8.66 -0.80
C ARG A 42 -6.15 7.81 -1.90
N PHE A 43 -7.03 7.35 -2.78
CA PHE A 43 -6.68 6.39 -3.83
C PHE A 43 -6.98 6.93 -5.23
N PRO A 44 -6.34 8.03 -5.67
CA PRO A 44 -6.65 8.64 -6.96
C PRO A 44 -6.26 7.71 -8.10
N SER A 45 -7.12 7.64 -9.13
CA SER A 45 -6.86 6.84 -10.32
C SER A 45 -5.57 7.25 -11.01
N MET A 46 -4.85 6.27 -11.56
CA MET A 46 -3.73 6.53 -12.45
C MET A 46 -4.24 7.06 -13.79
N ILE A 47 -3.41 7.86 -14.46
CA ILE A 47 -3.72 8.37 -15.80
C ILE A 47 -2.99 7.50 -16.81
N LYS A 48 -3.68 7.02 -17.84
CA LYS A 48 -3.09 6.26 -18.94
C LYS A 48 -2.21 7.16 -19.82
N SER A 49 -1.44 6.56 -20.72
CA SER A 49 -0.62 7.31 -21.70
C SER A 49 -1.45 8.19 -22.64
N ASP A 50 -2.72 7.85 -22.85
CA ASP A 50 -3.67 8.61 -23.66
C ASP A 50 -4.38 9.74 -22.89
N GLY A 51 -4.02 9.97 -21.62
CA GLY A 51 -4.66 10.97 -20.75
C GLY A 51 -5.98 10.51 -20.11
N SER A 52 -6.49 9.33 -20.47
CA SER A 52 -7.72 8.78 -19.87
C SER A 52 -7.48 8.19 -18.48
N ILE A 53 -8.55 8.07 -17.70
CA ILE A 53 -8.51 7.47 -16.37
C ILE A 53 -8.28 5.95 -16.49
N GLY A 54 -7.27 5.44 -15.77
CA GLY A 54 -6.97 4.02 -15.65
C GLY A 54 -7.79 3.32 -14.58
N SER A 55 -7.86 1.99 -14.65
CA SER A 55 -8.52 1.13 -13.65
C SER A 55 -7.69 0.90 -12.38
N ARG A 56 -6.42 1.32 -12.38
CA ARG A 56 -5.52 1.26 -11.22
C ARG A 56 -5.54 2.57 -10.46
N THR A 57 -5.33 2.49 -9.16
CA THR A 57 -5.26 3.65 -8.26
C THR A 57 -3.87 3.75 -7.63
N ASN A 58 -3.48 4.97 -7.28
CA ASN A 58 -2.37 5.21 -6.37
C ASN A 58 -2.81 4.95 -4.93
N ASP A 59 -1.87 4.74 -4.01
CA ASP A 59 -2.10 4.77 -2.56
C ASP A 59 -1.36 6.01 -2.01
N VAL A 60 -2.09 7.03 -1.54
CA VAL A 60 -1.51 8.34 -1.17
C VAL A 60 -1.91 8.71 0.26
N CYS A 61 -0.92 8.92 1.13
CA CYS A 61 -1.18 9.38 2.49
C CYS A 61 -1.67 10.83 2.53
N ALA A 62 -2.31 11.22 3.63
CA ALA A 62 -2.82 12.58 3.82
C ALA A 62 -1.77 13.68 3.56
N ASP A 63 -0.52 13.44 4.00
CA ASP A 63 0.59 14.39 3.84
C ASP A 63 0.90 14.64 2.35
N CYS A 64 1.00 13.57 1.56
CA CYS A 64 1.29 13.65 0.12
C CYS A 64 0.11 14.13 -0.71
N MET A 65 -1.13 13.96 -0.22
CA MET A 65 -2.34 14.27 -0.98
C MET A 65 -2.42 15.76 -1.34
N THR A 66 -1.89 16.64 -0.48
CA THR A 66 -1.92 18.09 -0.69
C THR A 66 -1.15 18.55 -1.93
N THR A 67 -0.12 17.82 -2.33
CA THR A 67 0.74 18.14 -3.48
C THR A 67 0.74 17.03 -4.54
N TRP A 68 -0.23 16.11 -4.49
CA TRP A 68 -0.20 14.92 -5.34
C TRP A 68 -0.58 15.24 -6.78
N ALA A 69 0.31 14.88 -7.72
CA ALA A 69 0.00 14.84 -9.14
C ALA A 69 -0.26 13.39 -9.58
N PRO A 70 -1.32 13.12 -10.37
CA PRO A 70 -1.61 11.77 -10.85
C PRO A 70 -0.43 11.19 -11.64
N ARG A 71 0.04 10.01 -11.24
CA ARG A 71 1.10 9.31 -11.98
C ARG A 71 0.57 8.74 -13.29
N GLN A 72 1.38 8.86 -14.34
CA GLN A 72 1.11 8.24 -15.62
C GLN A 72 1.45 6.74 -15.57
N TRP A 73 0.61 5.92 -16.21
CA TRP A 73 0.74 4.46 -16.30
C TRP A 73 2.10 4.00 -16.88
N ALA A 74 2.78 4.86 -17.64
CA ALA A 74 4.01 4.54 -18.36
C ALA A 74 5.31 4.61 -17.52
N THR A 75 5.27 5.11 -16.28
CA THR A 75 6.49 5.31 -15.47
C THR A 75 6.50 4.46 -14.21
N GLY A 76 6.95 3.22 -14.39
CA GLY A 76 7.47 2.41 -13.28
C GLY A 76 6.42 1.54 -12.57
N ARG A 77 6.90 0.34 -12.22
CA ARG A 77 6.26 -0.74 -11.45
C ARG A 77 5.04 -0.28 -10.64
N GLY A 78 3.91 -0.93 -10.94
CA GLY A 78 2.57 -0.75 -10.36
C GLY A 78 2.48 0.02 -9.06
N SER A 79 1.65 1.06 -9.09
CA SER A 79 1.18 1.78 -7.91
C SER A 79 0.66 0.81 -6.84
N GLY A 80 1.05 1.06 -5.59
CA GLY A 80 0.62 0.25 -4.44
C GLY A 80 1.31 -1.11 -4.35
N ARG A 81 2.56 -1.13 -3.84
CA ARG A 81 3.17 -2.39 -3.40
C ARG A 81 2.52 -2.81 -2.09
N ARG A 82 1.58 -3.74 -2.16
CA ARG A 82 1.09 -4.47 -0.99
C ARG A 82 2.19 -5.43 -0.55
N LEU A 83 2.78 -5.14 0.60
CA LEU A 83 3.78 -6.02 1.20
C LEU A 83 3.04 -7.12 1.97
N SER A 84 3.44 -8.37 1.74
CA SER A 84 3.16 -9.49 2.65
C SER A 84 4.08 -9.41 3.87
N VAL A 85 3.72 -10.05 4.99
CA VAL A 85 4.48 -9.97 6.27
C VAL A 85 5.93 -10.42 6.12
N ASP A 86 6.18 -11.40 5.26
CA ASP A 86 7.50 -11.90 4.88
C ASP A 86 8.38 -10.83 4.21
N GLN A 87 7.82 -9.69 3.82
CA GLN A 87 8.53 -8.51 3.30
C GLN A 87 8.51 -7.32 4.27
N ALA A 88 7.82 -7.43 5.40
CA ALA A 88 7.83 -6.46 6.49
C ALA A 88 9.03 -6.72 7.42
N PRO A 89 9.64 -5.68 8.02
CA PRO A 89 10.68 -5.88 9.02
C PRO A 89 10.11 -6.74 10.17
N ARG A 90 10.86 -7.78 10.56
CA ARG A 90 10.50 -8.64 11.70
C ARG A 90 10.25 -7.75 12.92
N ALA A 91 9.12 -7.95 13.59
CA ALA A 91 8.85 -7.28 14.84
C ALA A 91 9.97 -7.62 15.84
N GLU A 92 10.55 -6.61 16.48
CA GLU A 92 11.50 -6.84 17.57
C GLU A 92 10.74 -7.55 18.71
N GLY A 93 11.04 -8.83 18.92
CA GLY A 93 10.39 -9.66 19.93
C GLY A 93 10.27 -11.15 19.61
N GLU A 94 10.47 -11.56 18.35
CA GLU A 94 10.50 -12.99 17.99
C GLU A 94 11.89 -13.58 18.30
N ALA A 95 12.15 -13.73 19.60
CA ALA A 95 13.25 -14.55 20.09
C ALA A 95 12.97 -16.02 19.72
N ASP A 96 13.91 -16.61 18.98
CA ASP A 96 14.03 -18.04 18.70
C ASP A 96 13.67 -18.88 19.93
N LYS A 97 12.66 -19.73 19.78
CA LYS A 97 12.42 -20.89 20.64
C LYS A 97 12.17 -22.12 19.78
#